data_AF-Q9RVS5-F1
#
_entry.id   AF-Q9RVS5-F1
#
_cell.length_a   1.000
_cell.length_b   1.000
_cell.length_c   1.000
_cell.angle_alpha   90.00
_cell.angle_beta   90.00
_cell.angle_gamma   90.00
#
_symmetry.space_group_name_H-M   'P 1'
#
loop_
_entity.id
_entity.type
_entity.pdbx_description
1 polymer ?
#
loop_
_entity_poly.entity_id
_entity_poly.type
_entity_poly.pdbx_seq_one_letter_code
_entity_poly.pdbx_strand_id
1 'polypeptide(L)'
;MARDWQRHVEQARADGDLIALVQWDGEEGSAGETFSKGWILYPDFRAEAGDVLVRAQAPDAFSGSDLDAALRGRAVRELTLLGLPGEELEATAQAARDLGYQVSAAQGGQAQGGQA
;
A
#
# COMPACT_ATOMS: atom_id res chain seq x y z
N MET A 1 9.61 -9.93 7.29
CA MET A 1 8.35 -9.21 7.00
C MET A 1 8.53 -7.71 7.15
N ALA A 2 8.42 -7.12 8.36
CA ALA A 2 8.54 -5.65 8.53
C ALA A 2 9.87 -5.07 8.00
N ARG A 3 11.01 -5.72 8.29
CA ARG A 3 12.33 -5.30 7.80
C ARG A 3 12.51 -5.43 6.28
N ASP A 4 11.86 -6.40 5.66
CA ASP A 4 11.97 -6.63 4.21
C ASP A 4 11.16 -5.57 3.46
N TRP A 5 9.97 -5.24 3.96
CA TRP A 5 9.16 -4.15 3.43
C TRP A 5 9.81 -2.78 3.65
N GLN A 6 10.39 -2.55 4.84
CA GLN A 6 11.13 -1.31 5.09
C GLN A 6 12.29 -1.15 4.10
N ARG A 7 13.08 -2.20 3.88
CA ARG A 7 14.16 -2.18 2.88
C ARG A 7 13.63 -1.88 1.48
N HIS A 8 12.49 -2.46 1.10
CA HIS A 8 11.90 -2.22 -0.22
C HIS A 8 11.44 -0.76 -0.37
N VAL A 9 10.82 -0.19 0.66
CA VAL A 9 10.42 1.22 0.67
C VAL A 9 11.63 2.14 0.64
N GLU A 10 12.67 1.87 1.44
CA GLU A 10 13.92 2.64 1.43
C GLU A 10 14.62 2.59 0.07
N GLN A 11 14.64 1.43 -0.58
CA GLN A 11 15.21 1.26 -1.91
C GLN A 11 14.40 2.03 -2.96
N ALA A 12 13.08 1.89 -2.97
CA ALA A 12 12.19 2.63 -3.86
C ALA A 12 12.38 4.15 -3.71
N ARG A 13 12.48 4.65 -2.46
CA ARG A 13 12.81 6.06 -2.20
C ARG A 13 14.17 6.47 -2.77
N ALA A 14 15.20 5.63 -2.62
CA ALA A 14 16.54 5.90 -3.14
C ALA A 14 16.58 5.95 -4.67
N ASP A 15 15.73 5.14 -5.33
CA ASP A 15 15.59 5.09 -6.78
C ASP A 15 14.69 6.23 -7.33
N GLY A 16 14.07 7.00 -6.44
CA GLY A 16 13.20 8.12 -6.80
C GLY A 16 11.77 7.70 -7.14
N ASP A 17 11.38 6.49 -6.77
CA ASP A 17 10.03 5.99 -6.98
C ASP A 17 9.02 6.72 -6.09
N LEU A 18 7.78 6.71 -6.55
CA LEU A 18 6.65 7.25 -5.82
C LEU A 18 6.17 6.29 -4.74
N ILE A 19 6.21 6.72 -3.49
CA ILE A 19 5.63 5.96 -2.38
C ILE A 19 4.19 6.41 -2.15
N ALA A 20 3.25 5.46 -2.22
CA ALA A 20 1.86 5.66 -1.83
C ALA A 20 1.56 4.83 -0.57
N LEU A 21 1.13 5.50 0.49
CA LEU A 21 0.73 4.87 1.75
C LEU A 21 -0.79 4.86 1.81
N VAL A 22 -1.37 3.66 1.79
CA VAL A 22 -2.82 3.47 1.85
C VAL A 22 -3.24 3.10 3.27
N GLN A 23 -4.21 3.84 3.80
CA GLN A 23 -4.88 3.55 5.05
C GLN A 23 -6.37 3.36 4.78
N TRP A 24 -6.89 2.18 5.14
CA TRP A 24 -8.33 1.94 5.12
C TRP A 24 -8.97 2.53 6.37
N ASP A 25 -10.01 3.33 6.18
CA ASP A 25 -10.81 3.87 7.25
C ASP A 25 -11.60 2.73 7.90
N GLY A 26 -11.32 2.45 9.17
CA GLY A 26 -12.07 1.46 9.92
C GLY A 26 -13.36 2.04 10.50
N GLU A 27 -14.38 1.19 10.60
CA GLU A 27 -15.67 1.50 11.21
C GLU A 27 -15.54 1.87 12.69
N GLU A 28 -16.46 2.71 13.17
CA GLU A 28 -16.56 3.11 14.58
C GLU A 28 -16.71 1.87 15.49
N GLY A 29 -15.90 1.79 16.55
CA GLY A 29 -15.91 0.65 17.47
C GLY A 29 -15.16 -0.60 17.01
N SER A 30 -14.55 -0.59 15.82
CA SER A 30 -13.66 -1.66 15.37
C SER A 30 -12.23 -1.50 15.93
N ALA A 31 -11.44 -2.58 15.90
CA ALA A 31 -10.03 -2.52 16.32
C ALA A 31 -9.16 -1.59 15.46
N GLY A 32 -9.63 -1.26 14.25
CA GLY A 32 -9.01 -0.34 13.30
C GLY A 32 -9.78 0.96 13.11
N GLU A 33 -10.64 1.34 14.06
CA GLU A 33 -11.46 2.56 13.99
C GLU A 33 -10.60 3.75 13.55
N THR A 34 -11.13 4.54 12.62
CA THR A 34 -10.45 5.72 12.09
C THR A 34 -9.96 6.62 13.23
N PHE A 35 -8.69 7.06 13.18
CA PHE A 35 -7.99 7.82 14.24
C PHE A 35 -7.70 7.06 15.56
N SER A 36 -8.04 5.78 15.66
CA SER A 36 -7.61 4.94 16.78
C SER A 36 -6.12 4.59 16.70
N LYS A 37 -5.56 4.08 17.79
CA LYS A 37 -4.17 3.59 17.80
C LYS A 37 -3.92 2.43 16.84
N GLY A 38 -4.95 1.63 16.54
CA GLY A 38 -4.87 0.51 15.59
C GLY A 38 -4.88 0.95 14.13
N TRP A 39 -5.27 2.20 13.86
CA TRP A 39 -5.37 2.79 12.52
C TRP A 39 -4.14 3.58 12.08
N ILE A 40 -3.29 3.99 13.03
CA ILE A 40 -2.07 4.74 12.74
C ILE A 40 -1.10 3.84 11.97
N LEU A 41 -0.44 4.40 10.94
CA LEU A 41 0.65 3.73 10.23
C LEU A 41 1.67 3.16 11.22
N TYR A 42 2.16 1.96 10.92
CA TYR A 42 3.17 1.32 11.74
C TYR A 42 4.39 2.25 11.87
N PRO A 43 5.03 2.37 13.06
CA PRO A 43 6.03 3.42 13.32
C PRO A 43 7.22 3.46 12.36
N ASP A 44 7.51 2.32 11.71
CA ASP A 44 8.58 2.15 10.73
C ASP A 44 8.19 2.64 9.31
N PHE A 45 6.91 2.83 9.03
CA PHE A 45 6.38 3.33 7.75
C PHE A 45 5.83 4.74 7.93
N ARG A 46 6.73 5.70 8.13
CA ARG A 46 6.38 7.11 8.24
C ARG A 46 6.23 7.72 6.85
N ALA A 47 5.23 8.57 6.70
CA ALA A 47 5.09 9.45 5.58
C ALA A 47 6.26 10.44 5.52
N GLU A 48 6.87 10.58 4.36
CA GLU A 48 7.89 11.58 4.07
C GLU A 48 7.40 12.59 3.02
N ALA A 49 8.17 13.67 2.83
CA ALA A 49 7.83 14.69 1.87
C ALA A 49 7.84 14.13 0.45
N GLY A 50 6.70 14.22 -0.24
CA GLY A 50 6.53 13.70 -1.60
C GLY A 50 5.71 12.43 -1.68
N ASP A 51 5.47 11.73 -0.56
CA ASP A 51 4.61 10.56 -0.50
C ASP A 51 3.16 10.92 -0.81
N VAL A 52 2.42 9.95 -1.35
CA VAL A 52 0.97 10.05 -1.55
C VAL A 52 0.28 9.35 -0.39
N LEU A 53 -0.49 10.10 0.41
CA LEU A 53 -1.30 9.53 1.48
C LEU A 53 -2.71 9.29 0.97
N VAL A 54 -3.13 8.04 1.00
CA VAL A 54 -4.44 7.60 0.51
C VAL A 54 -5.26 7.12 1.67
N ARG A 55 -6.46 7.69 1.81
CA ARG A 55 -7.50 7.15 2.67
C ARG A 55 -8.53 6.43 1.81
N ALA A 56 -8.74 5.16 2.08
CA ALA A 56 -9.67 4.31 1.36
C ALA A 56 -10.85 3.92 2.26
N GLN A 57 -12.06 3.96 1.74
CA GLN A 57 -13.27 3.48 2.41
C GLN A 57 -13.86 2.23 1.73
N ALA A 58 -13.47 2.00 0.47
CA ALA A 58 -13.77 0.78 -0.26
C ALA A 58 -12.66 -0.26 -0.07
N PRO A 59 -12.92 -1.55 -0.36
CA PRO A 59 -11.88 -2.57 -0.37
C PRO A 59 -10.73 -2.22 -1.31
N ASP A 60 -11.00 -1.60 -2.46
CA ASP A 60 -9.96 -1.10 -3.35
C ASP A 60 -9.49 0.31 -2.96
N ALA A 61 -8.19 0.57 -3.08
CA ALA A 61 -7.59 1.85 -2.72
C ALA A 61 -7.88 3.00 -3.70
N PHE A 62 -8.50 2.74 -4.86
CA PHE A 62 -8.72 3.73 -5.91
C PHE A 62 -10.09 4.39 -5.82
N SER A 63 -11.10 3.63 -5.45
CA SER A 63 -12.48 4.10 -5.37
C SER A 63 -12.64 5.17 -4.30
N GLY A 64 -13.08 6.35 -4.72
CA GLY A 64 -13.29 7.50 -3.84
C GLY A 64 -12.00 8.15 -3.33
N SER A 65 -10.83 7.82 -3.90
CA SER A 65 -9.54 8.42 -3.54
C SER A 65 -8.89 9.15 -4.73
N ASP A 66 -7.93 10.03 -4.44
CA ASP A 66 -7.14 10.73 -5.47
C ASP A 66 -5.94 9.89 -5.96
N LEU A 67 -5.88 8.60 -5.65
CA LEU A 67 -4.73 7.74 -5.96
C LEU A 67 -4.44 7.69 -7.47
N ASP A 68 -5.44 7.43 -8.32
CA ASP A 68 -5.22 7.38 -9.77
C ASP A 68 -4.70 8.71 -10.32
N ALA A 69 -5.30 9.83 -9.88
CA ALA A 69 -4.89 11.15 -10.31
C ALA A 69 -3.44 11.47 -9.89
N ALA A 70 -3.06 11.11 -8.66
CA ALA A 70 -1.72 11.30 -8.14
C ALA A 70 -0.67 10.46 -8.90
N LEU A 71 -0.98 9.19 -9.19
CA LEU A 71 -0.11 8.29 -9.95
C LEU A 71 0.08 8.80 -11.39
N ARG A 72 -1.02 9.13 -12.08
CA ARG A 72 -0.97 9.63 -13.48
C ARG A 72 -0.31 11.00 -13.58
N GLY A 73 -0.54 11.87 -12.59
CA GLY A 73 0.12 13.18 -12.52
C GLY A 73 1.64 13.09 -12.44
N ARG A 74 2.16 11.95 -11.98
CA ARG A 74 3.60 11.64 -11.90
C ARG A 74 4.05 10.61 -12.95
N ALA A 75 3.22 10.37 -13.97
CA ALA A 75 3.48 9.47 -15.09
C ALA A 75 3.79 8.01 -14.70
N VAL A 76 3.27 7.56 -13.55
CA VAL A 76 3.45 6.18 -13.08
C VAL A 76 2.67 5.21 -13.97
N ARG A 77 3.30 4.07 -14.28
CA ARG A 77 2.73 2.98 -15.11
C ARG A 77 2.82 1.61 -14.47
N GLU A 78 3.75 1.44 -13.55
CA GLU A 78 4.03 0.18 -12.86
C GLU A 78 3.84 0.41 -11.37
N LEU A 79 3.19 -0.56 -10.71
CA LEU A 79 2.88 -0.52 -9.29
C LEU A 79 3.40 -1.81 -8.65
N THR A 80 4.23 -1.65 -7.62
CA THR A 80 4.61 -2.74 -6.73
C THR A 80 3.79 -2.63 -5.46
N LEU A 81 2.89 -3.60 -5.25
CA LEU A 81 2.05 -3.62 -4.06
C LEU A 81 2.79 -4.33 -2.92
N LEU A 82 2.91 -3.61 -1.80
CA LEU A 82 3.39 -4.11 -0.51
C LEU A 82 2.22 -4.11 0.46
N GLY A 83 1.78 -5.29 0.86
CA GLY A 83 0.67 -5.43 1.80
C GLY A 83 0.53 -6.86 2.29
N LEU A 84 -0.24 -7.03 3.36
CA LEU A 84 -0.64 -8.37 3.80
C LEU A 84 -1.63 -8.94 2.78
N PRO A 85 -1.59 -10.26 2.53
CA PRO A 85 -2.61 -10.89 1.70
C PRO A 85 -3.98 -10.70 2.35
N GLY A 86 -4.98 -10.32 1.55
CA GLY A 86 -6.31 -9.98 2.01
C GLY A 86 -7.16 -9.46 0.86
N GLU A 87 -8.46 -9.31 1.11
CA GLU A 87 -9.44 -8.83 0.13
C GLU A 87 -9.04 -7.47 -0.44
N GLU A 88 -8.57 -6.56 0.42
CA GLU A 88 -8.22 -5.21 0.05
C GLU A 88 -7.03 -5.16 -0.91
N LEU A 89 -6.03 -6.03 -0.70
CA LEU A 89 -4.87 -6.14 -1.56
C LEU A 89 -5.26 -6.69 -2.94
N GLU A 90 -6.11 -7.72 -2.97
CA GLU A 90 -6.60 -8.31 -4.22
C GLU A 90 -7.48 -7.34 -5.00
N ALA A 91 -8.42 -6.67 -4.32
CA ALA A 91 -9.30 -5.66 -4.90
C ALA A 91 -8.50 -4.49 -5.48
N THR A 92 -7.52 -3.97 -4.73
CA THR A 92 -6.64 -2.90 -5.21
C THR A 92 -5.80 -3.34 -6.40
N ALA A 93 -5.27 -4.56 -6.38
CA ALA A 93 -4.49 -5.10 -7.50
C ALA A 93 -5.34 -5.26 -8.77
N GLN A 94 -6.59 -5.71 -8.63
CA GLN A 94 -7.51 -5.83 -9.75
C GLN A 94 -7.89 -4.44 -10.30
N ALA A 95 -8.27 -3.50 -9.42
CA ALA A 95 -8.60 -2.13 -9.82
C ALA A 95 -7.45 -1.44 -10.56
N ALA A 96 -6.21 -1.61 -10.08
CA ALA A 96 -5.02 -1.10 -10.76
C ALA A 96 -4.85 -1.70 -12.18
N ARG A 97 -5.08 -3.00 -12.36
CA ARG A 97 -5.02 -3.64 -13.68
C ARG A 97 -6.10 -3.11 -14.61
N ASP A 98 -7.32 -2.94 -14.10
CA ASP A 98 -8.44 -2.39 -14.87
C ASP A 98 -8.20 -0.94 -15.31
N LEU A 99 -7.45 -0.17 -14.50
CA LEU A 99 -7.00 1.19 -14.83
C LEU A 99 -5.78 1.22 -15.79
N GLY A 100 -5.22 0.06 -16.14
CA GLY A 100 -4.12 -0.10 -17.09
C GLY A 100 -2.72 -0.05 -16.48
N TYR A 101 -2.58 -0.16 -15.16
CA TYR A 101 -1.28 -0.27 -14.50
C TYR A 101 -0.73 -1.69 -14.59
N GLN A 102 0.59 -1.81 -14.72
CA GLN A 102 1.26 -3.10 -14.53
C GLN A 102 1.46 -3.34 -13.05
N VAL A 103 0.89 -4.41 -12.52
CA VAL A 103 0.90 -4.69 -11.09
C VAL A 103 1.78 -5.88 -10.78
N SER A 104 2.81 -5.65 -9.97
CA SER A 104 3.58 -6.69 -9.30
C SER A 104 3.20 -6.71 -7.82
N ALA A 105 3.14 -7.89 -7.22
CA ALA A 105 2.99 -8.02 -5.78
C ALA A 105 4.35 -8.45 -5.23
N ALA A 106 5.00 -7.58 -4.46
CA ALA A 106 6.12 -7.98 -3.63
C ALA A 106 5.51 -8.68 -2.42
N GLN A 107 5.17 -9.96 -2.59
CA GLN A 107 4.76 -10.80 -1.47
C GLN A 107 5.86 -10.69 -0.42
N GLY A 108 5.51 -10.18 0.77
CA GLY A 108 6.38 -10.31 1.93
C GLY A 108 6.75 -11.78 2.02
N GLY A 109 8.03 -12.09 1.84
CA GLY A 109 8.48 -13.42 1.47
C GLY A 109 7.76 -14.49 2.28
N GLN A 110 7.35 -15.56 1.62
CA GLN A 110 6.96 -16.77 2.34
C GLN A 110 8.03 -17.01 3.42
N ALA A 111 7.60 -17.24 4.66
CA ALA A 111 8.48 -17.88 5.62
C ALA A 111 8.99 -19.14 4.90
N GLN A 112 10.29 -19.17 4.58
CA GLN A 112 10.91 -20.37 4.06
C GLN A 112 10.67 -21.44 5.11
N GLY A 113 9.70 -22.31 4.86
CA GLY A 113 9.53 -23.58 5.54
C GLY A 113 10.67 -24.49 5.14
N GLY A 114 11.89 -24.12 5.53
CA GLY A 114 13.02 -25.02 5.60
C GLY A 114 13.01 -25.66 6.97
N GLN A 115 12.36 -26.81 7.09
CA GLN A 115 12.67 -27.77 8.15
C GLN A 115 12.72 -29.18 7.54
N ALA A 116 13.98 -29.59 7.39
CA ALA A 116 14.57 -30.94 7.49
C ALA A 116 13.82 -32.13 6.87
#